data_AF-A0A5C6TQK4-F1
#
_entry.id   AF-A0A5C6TQK4-F1
#
_cell.length_a   1.000
_cell.length_b   1.000
_cell.length_c   1.000
_cell.angle_alpha   90.00
_cell.angle_beta   90.00
_cell.angle_gamma   90.00
#
_symmetry.space_group_name_H-M   'P 1'
#
loop_
_entity.id
_entity.type
_entity.pdbx_description
1 polymer ?
#
loop_
_entity_poly.entity_id
_entity_poly.type
_entity_poly.pdbx_seq_one_letter_code
_entity_poly.pdbx_strand_id
1 'polypeptide(L)'
;MNDHPVLHAFPRRPIALVRDPARARRRLVLLIGALLLLVPLIWFAASTLHSRALRADLRARGVPAEVIDAQGNCYSRRSISGNTPRGCNLDIRYRTREDDTERSAKVYLPGAAPLVFAPPVLYDPQDPARVMTKADVDRGDPFMNLAVPLVLFTVLPLVALLVWFATGDGKLRKAAAAPRPGIVPILRATRDPRTNRLQLFFPRPGGGPDGAATFASGGPLLVTPPAGDAEGRQWALALLAEKDWPLLLDEGLSRLDLTPEERESILRAARG
;
A
#
# COMPACT_ATOMS: atom_id res chain seq x y z
N MET A 1 -22.68 15.91 -37.43
CA MET A 1 -22.47 14.63 -36.73
C MET A 1 -21.38 13.91 -37.50
N ASN A 2 -20.29 13.51 -36.86
CA ASN A 2 -19.17 12.85 -37.54
C ASN A 2 -19.56 11.40 -37.82
N ASP A 3 -20.05 11.13 -39.04
CA ASP A 3 -20.42 9.81 -39.54
C ASP A 3 -19.15 9.00 -39.89
N HIS A 4 -18.33 8.70 -38.88
CA HIS A 4 -17.17 7.87 -39.10
C HIS A 4 -17.57 6.39 -39.03
N PRO A 5 -17.25 5.54 -40.03
CA PRO A 5 -17.74 4.16 -40.12
C PRO A 5 -17.41 3.33 -38.88
N VAL A 6 -16.24 3.54 -38.27
CA VAL A 6 -15.81 2.87 -37.03
C VAL A 6 -16.75 3.10 -35.83
N LEU A 7 -17.43 4.25 -35.77
CA LEU A 7 -18.36 4.57 -34.69
C LEU A 7 -19.65 3.76 -34.80
N HIS A 8 -20.05 3.40 -36.02
CA HIS A 8 -21.22 2.57 -36.31
C HIS A 8 -20.94 1.08 -36.18
N ALA A 9 -19.68 0.66 -36.38
CA ALA A 9 -19.26 -0.73 -36.23
C ALA A 9 -19.25 -1.21 -34.76
N PHE A 10 -19.27 -0.28 -33.79
CA PHE A 10 -19.22 -0.61 -32.38
C PHE A 10 -20.56 -1.18 -31.88
N PRO A 11 -20.55 -2.30 -31.12
CA PRO A 11 -21.78 -2.90 -30.63
C PRO A 11 -22.48 -1.98 -29.62
N ARG A 12 -23.81 -1.90 -29.71
CA ARG A 12 -24.65 -1.09 -28.81
C ARG A 12 -25.01 -1.79 -27.49
N ARG A 13 -24.63 -3.07 -27.35
CA ARG A 13 -24.84 -3.86 -26.13
C ARG A 13 -23.71 -3.57 -25.11
N PRO A 14 -23.94 -3.83 -23.81
CA PRO A 14 -22.87 -3.83 -22.82
C PRO A 14 -21.76 -4.81 -23.20
N ILE A 15 -20.50 -4.36 -23.12
CA ILE A 15 -19.30 -5.15 -23.43
C ILE A 15 -18.60 -5.49 -22.11
N ALA A 16 -18.34 -6.78 -21.88
CA ALA A 16 -17.55 -7.19 -20.73
C ALA A 16 -16.06 -6.87 -20.98
N LEU A 17 -15.29 -6.70 -19.89
CA LEU A 17 -13.83 -6.63 -20.02
C LEU A 17 -13.25 -8.03 -19.94
N VAL A 18 -12.31 -8.33 -20.84
CA VAL A 18 -11.55 -9.58 -20.78
C VAL A 18 -10.82 -9.63 -19.44
N ARG A 19 -11.04 -10.71 -18.68
CA ARG A 19 -10.32 -10.94 -17.43
C ARG A 19 -8.88 -11.29 -17.77
N ASP A 20 -7.96 -10.37 -17.53
CA ASP A 20 -6.53 -10.64 -17.59
C ASP A 20 -6.10 -11.41 -16.32
N PRO A 21 -5.77 -12.72 -16.43
CA PRO A 21 -5.40 -13.53 -15.28
C PRO A 21 -4.07 -13.08 -14.66
N ALA A 22 -3.15 -12.53 -15.46
CA ALA A 22 -1.86 -12.06 -14.98
C ALA A 22 -2.04 -10.81 -14.10
N ARG A 23 -2.94 -9.90 -14.48
CA ARG A 23 -3.27 -8.71 -13.69
C ARG A 23 -4.04 -9.05 -12.43
N ALA A 24 -5.00 -9.98 -12.48
CA ALA A 24 -5.71 -10.46 -11.30
C ALA A 24 -4.74 -11.09 -10.28
N ARG A 25 -3.83 -11.94 -10.76
CA ARG A 25 -2.76 -12.54 -9.94
C ARG A 25 -1.84 -11.46 -9.36
N ARG A 26 -1.45 -10.45 -10.14
CA ARG A 26 -0.61 -9.34 -9.64
C ARG A 26 -1.31 -8.54 -8.54
N ARG A 27 -2.61 -8.24 -8.68
CA ARG A 27 -3.39 -7.57 -7.64
C ARG A 27 -3.48 -8.44 -6.38
N LEU A 28 -3.73 -9.73 -6.52
CA LEU A 28 -3.75 -10.67 -5.41
C LEU A 28 -2.39 -10.71 -4.70
N VAL A 29 -1.29 -10.82 -5.43
CA VAL A 29 0.07 -10.81 -4.87
C VAL A 29 0.37 -9.49 -4.15
N LEU A 30 -0.03 -8.35 -4.71
CA LEU A 30 0.14 -7.05 -4.04
C LEU A 30 -0.69 -6.93 -2.75
N LEU A 31 -1.92 -7.45 -2.75
CA LEU A 31 -2.76 -7.50 -1.56
C LEU A 31 -2.19 -8.44 -0.50
N ILE A 32 -1.71 -9.61 -0.90
CA ILE A 32 -1.04 -10.56 0.00
C ILE A 32 0.24 -9.93 0.57
N GLY A 33 1.04 -9.28 -0.27
CA GLY A 33 2.24 -8.56 0.18
C GLY A 33 1.92 -7.45 1.17
N ALA A 34 0.86 -6.67 0.90
CA ALA A 34 0.38 -5.65 1.84
C ALA A 34 -0.11 -6.28 3.16
N LEU A 35 -0.81 -7.40 3.11
CA LEU A 35 -1.29 -8.12 4.29
C LEU A 35 -0.13 -8.70 5.12
N LEU A 36 0.88 -9.28 4.47
CA LEU A 36 2.05 -9.83 5.15
C LEU A 36 2.87 -8.75 5.86
N LEU A 37 2.94 -7.54 5.29
CA LEU A 37 3.54 -6.39 5.95
C LEU A 37 2.80 -5.99 7.23
N LEU A 38 1.52 -6.34 7.39
CA LEU A 38 0.75 -6.07 8.61
C LEU A 38 1.12 -6.99 9.78
N VAL A 39 1.68 -8.18 9.54
CA VAL A 39 1.97 -9.14 10.62
C VAL A 39 2.97 -8.60 11.66
N PRO A 40 4.18 -8.12 11.30
CA PRO A 40 5.12 -7.55 12.28
C PRO A 40 4.56 -6.29 12.95
N LEU A 41 3.69 -5.58 12.24
CA LEU A 41 3.04 -4.36 12.70
C LEU A 41 1.98 -4.62 13.78
N ILE A 42 1.11 -5.62 13.56
CA ILE A 42 0.13 -6.08 14.55
C ILE A 42 0.85 -6.58 15.79
N TRP A 43 1.92 -7.36 15.61
CA TRP A 43 2.73 -7.85 16.72
C TRP A 43 3.33 -6.70 17.55
N PHE A 44 3.88 -5.67 16.89
CA PHE A 44 4.44 -4.50 17.57
C PHE A 44 3.35 -3.65 18.28
N ALA A 45 2.19 -3.47 17.67
CA ALA A 45 1.06 -2.78 18.30
C ALA A 45 0.54 -3.54 19.53
N ALA A 46 0.40 -4.87 19.43
CA ALA A 46 -0.01 -5.71 20.55
C ALA A 46 1.02 -5.67 21.70
N SER A 47 2.32 -5.77 21.38
CA SER A 47 3.37 -5.73 22.41
C SER A 47 3.42 -4.38 23.13
N THR A 48 3.28 -3.27 22.40
CA THR A 48 3.25 -1.93 23.00
C THR A 48 2.02 -1.69 23.88
N LEU A 49 0.84 -2.15 23.46
CA LEU A 49 -0.38 -2.09 24.28
C LEU A 49 -0.24 -2.92 25.56
N HIS A 50 0.28 -4.14 25.45
CA HIS A 50 0.49 -5.01 26.61
C HIS A 50 1.48 -4.40 27.61
N SER A 51 2.58 -3.81 27.13
CA SER A 51 3.53 -3.09 28.00
C SER A 51 2.90 -1.88 28.67
N ARG A 52 2.03 -1.12 27.98
CA ARG A 52 1.33 0.02 28.60
C ARG A 52 0.36 -0.41 29.69
N ALA A 53 -0.44 -1.44 29.43
CA ALA A 53 -1.35 -1.99 30.43
C ALA A 53 -0.58 -2.48 31.67
N LEU A 54 0.52 -3.21 31.45
CA LEU A 54 1.38 -3.67 32.55
C LEU A 54 1.96 -2.51 33.36
N ARG A 55 2.46 -1.45 32.71
CA ARG A 55 2.95 -0.27 33.43
C ARG A 55 1.85 0.41 34.24
N ALA A 56 0.65 0.54 33.70
CA ALA A 56 -0.48 1.14 34.42
C ALA A 56 -0.85 0.31 35.66
N ASP A 57 -0.93 -1.02 35.52
CA ASP A 57 -1.19 -1.93 36.62
C ASP A 57 -0.10 -1.82 37.70
N LEU A 58 1.19 -1.88 37.31
CA LEU A 58 2.31 -1.79 38.25
C LEU A 58 2.44 -0.40 38.91
N ARG A 59 2.01 0.69 38.26
CA ARG A 59 1.93 2.01 38.91
C ARG A 59 0.84 2.06 39.97
N ALA A 60 -0.29 1.41 39.72
CA ALA A 60 -1.44 1.44 40.63
C ALA A 60 -1.25 0.51 41.83
N ARG A 61 -0.62 -0.66 41.62
CA ARG A 61 -0.61 -1.76 42.61
C ARG A 61 0.66 -2.60 42.62
N GLY A 62 1.75 -2.12 42.00
CA GLY A 62 3.01 -2.85 41.97
C GLY A 62 3.69 -2.91 43.33
N VAL A 63 4.21 -4.08 43.69
CA VAL A 63 4.94 -4.32 44.94
C VAL A 63 6.43 -4.53 44.62
N PRO A 64 7.37 -3.97 45.40
CA PRO A 64 8.79 -4.23 45.20
C PRO A 64 9.14 -5.69 45.48
N ALA A 65 9.87 -6.31 44.55
CA ALA A 65 10.47 -7.64 44.73
C ALA A 65 11.91 -7.52 45.26
N GLU A 66 12.35 -8.52 46.03
CA GLU A 66 13.75 -8.67 46.39
C GLU A 66 14.48 -9.36 45.23
N VAL A 67 15.52 -8.72 44.69
CA VAL A 67 16.28 -9.27 43.55
C VAL A 67 17.52 -9.97 44.07
N ILE A 68 17.62 -11.26 43.81
CA ILE A 68 18.70 -12.14 44.26
C ILE A 68 19.88 -12.06 43.30
N ASP A 69 19.60 -12.15 41.99
CA ASP A 69 20.61 -12.10 40.93
C ASP A 69 20.03 -11.45 39.68
N ALA A 70 20.90 -10.83 38.88
CA ALA A 70 20.56 -10.20 37.62
C ALA A 70 21.69 -10.40 36.62
N GLN A 71 21.45 -11.20 35.58
CA GLN A 71 22.42 -11.46 34.52
C GLN A 71 21.85 -11.04 33.18
N GLY A 72 22.66 -10.45 32.30
CA GLY A 72 22.16 -10.17 30.96
C GLY A 72 23.08 -9.37 30.06
N ASN A 73 22.52 -9.07 28.89
CA ASN A 73 23.25 -8.44 27.79
C ASN A 73 22.82 -6.98 27.64
N CYS A 74 23.80 -6.09 27.72
CA CYS A 74 23.62 -4.65 27.51
C CYS A 74 23.93 -4.26 26.06
N TYR A 75 23.00 -3.53 25.44
CA TYR A 75 23.18 -2.99 24.10
C TYR A 75 23.61 -1.53 24.19
N SER A 76 24.74 -1.19 23.58
CA SER A 76 25.19 0.19 23.40
C SER A 76 25.15 0.58 21.93
N ARG A 77 24.93 1.88 21.66
CA ARG A 77 25.04 2.44 20.31
C ARG A 77 26.35 3.24 20.27
N ARG A 78 27.21 2.93 19.29
CA ARG A 78 28.40 3.73 19.01
C ARG A 78 27.94 5.09 18.47
N SER A 79 28.14 6.15 19.24
CA SER A 79 27.87 7.53 18.82
C SER A 79 29.19 8.29 18.66
N ILE A 80 29.15 9.43 17.97
CA ILE A 80 30.32 10.30 17.73
C ILE A 80 30.93 10.81 19.04
N SER A 81 30.15 10.90 20.13
CA SER A 81 30.59 11.31 21.47
C SER A 81 30.86 10.14 22.43
N GLY A 82 30.91 8.89 21.93
CA GLY A 82 31.12 7.68 22.75
C GLY A 82 29.98 6.67 22.69
N ASN A 83 30.09 5.57 23.45
CA ASN A 83 29.06 4.53 23.53
C ASN A 83 27.91 4.99 24.45
N THR A 84 26.77 5.37 23.88
CA THR A 84 25.55 5.65 24.66
C THR A 84 24.79 4.34 24.89
N PRO A 85 24.49 3.94 26.15
CA PRO A 85 23.71 2.74 26.43
C PRO A 85 22.28 2.90 25.91
N ARG A 86 21.82 1.93 25.11
CA ARG A 86 20.44 1.88 24.63
C ARG A 86 19.54 1.22 25.69
N GLY A 87 20.06 0.19 26.35
CA GLY A 87 19.43 -0.54 27.44
C GLY A 87 19.96 -1.96 27.55
N CYS A 88 19.59 -2.67 28.61
CA CYS A 88 20.01 -4.02 28.91
C CYS A 88 18.80 -4.96 28.99
N ASN A 89 18.89 -6.12 28.36
CA ASN A 89 17.97 -7.22 28.59
C ASN A 89 18.56 -8.09 29.71
N LEU A 90 17.88 -8.17 30.84
CA LEU A 90 18.32 -8.87 32.03
C LEU A 90 17.38 -10.05 32.31
N ASP A 91 17.96 -11.19 32.65
CA ASP A 91 17.27 -12.29 33.32
C ASP A 91 17.48 -12.10 34.82
N ILE A 92 16.41 -11.77 35.52
CA ILE A 92 16.45 -11.49 36.96
C ILE A 92 15.88 -12.69 37.72
N ARG A 93 16.57 -13.10 38.79
CA ARG A 93 16.03 -13.99 39.81
C ARG A 93 15.56 -13.14 40.97
N TYR A 94 14.28 -13.22 41.28
CA TYR A 94 13.66 -12.44 42.33
C TYR A 94 12.80 -13.31 43.22
N ARG A 95 12.54 -12.79 44.42
CA ARG A 95 11.73 -13.43 45.44
C ARG A 95 10.58 -12.52 45.82
N THR A 96 9.40 -13.12 45.92
CA THR A 96 8.20 -12.42 46.39
C THR A 96 8.09 -12.53 47.90
N ARG A 97 7.58 -11.48 48.54
CA ARG A 97 7.52 -11.40 50.01
C ARG A 97 6.52 -12.39 50.64
N GLU A 98 5.53 -12.82 49.87
CA GLU A 98 4.43 -13.66 50.36
C GLU A 98 4.75 -15.16 50.29
N ASP A 99 5.43 -15.63 49.24
CA ASP A 99 5.60 -17.07 48.98
C ASP A 99 7.05 -17.60 49.14
N ASP A 100 8.03 -16.74 49.49
CA ASP A 100 9.48 -17.05 49.61
C ASP A 100 10.07 -17.84 48.41
N THR A 101 9.32 -17.94 47.32
CA THR A 101 9.67 -18.75 46.14
C THR A 101 10.48 -17.92 45.18
N GLU A 102 11.58 -18.51 44.72
CA GLU A 102 12.43 -17.92 43.70
C GLU A 102 11.78 -18.04 42.33
N ARG A 103 11.72 -16.93 41.61
CA ARG A 103 11.18 -16.85 40.25
C ARG A 103 12.20 -16.17 39.33
N SER A 104 12.17 -16.52 38.05
CA SER A 104 12.97 -15.86 37.03
C SER A 104 12.07 -15.11 36.04
N ALA A 105 12.51 -13.92 35.62
CA ALA A 105 11.83 -13.14 34.60
C ALA A 105 12.82 -12.38 33.73
N LYS A 106 12.49 -12.22 32.45
CA LYS A 106 13.24 -11.38 31.53
C LYS A 106 12.70 -9.97 31.58
N VAL A 107 13.54 -9.01 31.96
CA VAL A 107 13.16 -7.61 32.13
C VAL A 107 14.13 -6.70 31.39
N TYR A 108 13.59 -5.62 30.84
CA TYR A 108 14.38 -4.61 30.14
C TYR A 108 14.71 -3.44 31.07
N LEU A 109 15.99 -3.08 31.14
CA LEU A 109 16.45 -1.88 31.83
C LEU A 109 16.99 -0.86 30.82
N PRO A 110 16.27 0.23 30.59
CA PRO A 110 16.58 1.12 29.48
C PRO A 110 17.57 2.22 29.84
N GLY A 111 18.50 2.55 28.93
CA GLY A 111 19.48 3.63 29.14
C GLY A 111 20.55 3.34 30.21
N ALA A 112 20.66 2.10 30.69
CA ALA A 112 21.61 1.73 31.74
C ALA A 112 22.96 1.30 31.18
N ALA A 113 24.05 1.76 31.82
CA ALA A 113 25.36 1.15 31.70
C ALA A 113 25.33 -0.29 32.27
N PRO A 114 26.26 -1.20 31.90
CA PRO A 114 26.36 -2.51 32.54
C PRO A 114 26.47 -2.31 34.06
N LEU A 115 25.43 -2.72 34.79
CA LEU A 115 25.33 -2.49 36.23
C LEU A 115 26.13 -3.53 37.00
N VAL A 116 26.80 -3.08 38.07
CA VAL A 116 27.36 -3.93 39.13
C VAL A 116 26.28 -4.33 40.16
N PHE A 117 25.08 -3.71 40.09
CA PHE A 117 23.97 -3.91 41.03
C PHE A 117 22.67 -4.31 40.33
N ALA A 118 21.92 -5.23 40.94
CA ALA A 118 20.62 -5.65 40.44
C ALA A 118 19.59 -4.50 40.47
N PRO A 119 18.88 -4.20 39.35
CA PRO A 119 17.95 -3.08 39.32
C PRO A 119 16.69 -3.36 40.15
N PRO A 120 16.05 -2.33 40.72
CA PRO A 120 14.79 -2.49 41.44
C PRO A 120 13.65 -2.89 40.49
N VAL A 121 12.86 -3.86 40.94
CA VAL A 121 11.82 -4.52 40.14
C VAL A 121 10.49 -4.48 40.87
N LEU A 122 9.42 -4.25 40.11
CA LEU A 122 8.04 -4.27 40.58
C LEU A 122 7.32 -5.48 39.96
N TYR A 123 6.53 -6.19 40.76
CA TYR A 123 5.66 -7.28 40.31
C TYR A 123 4.19 -6.97 40.62
N ASP A 124 3.28 -7.61 39.88
CA ASP A 124 1.84 -7.55 40.14
C ASP A 124 1.47 -8.62 41.20
N PRO A 125 0.92 -8.25 42.37
CA PRO A 125 0.58 -9.22 43.41
C PRO A 125 -0.50 -10.22 42.98
N GLN A 126 -1.35 -9.88 42.00
CA GLN A 126 -2.38 -10.80 41.48
C GLN A 126 -1.83 -11.80 40.45
N ASP A 127 -0.71 -11.47 39.81
CA ASP A 127 -0.03 -12.33 38.84
C ASP A 127 1.48 -12.08 38.94
N PRO A 128 2.20 -12.81 39.79
CA PRO A 128 3.61 -12.55 40.03
C PRO A 128 4.48 -12.88 38.81
N ALA A 129 3.96 -13.47 37.73
CA ALA A 129 4.69 -13.60 36.48
C ALA A 129 4.84 -12.26 35.72
N ARG A 130 4.02 -11.27 36.05
CA ARG A 130 4.02 -9.94 35.43
C ARG A 130 4.95 -9.00 36.19
N VAL A 131 6.13 -8.77 35.60
CA VAL A 131 7.24 -8.10 36.27
C VAL A 131 7.88 -7.05 35.35
N MET A 132 8.26 -5.90 35.91
CA MET A 132 8.95 -4.84 35.18
C MET A 132 9.93 -4.06 36.07
N THR A 133 10.98 -3.47 35.49
CA THR A 133 11.91 -2.63 36.27
C THR A 133 11.21 -1.33 36.67
N LYS A 134 11.49 -0.84 37.89
CA LYS A 134 10.91 0.42 38.38
C LYS A 134 11.20 1.59 37.43
N ALA A 135 12.41 1.62 36.86
CA ALA A 135 12.81 2.64 35.89
C ALA A 135 11.97 2.63 34.59
N ASP A 136 11.50 1.47 34.11
CA ASP A 136 10.63 1.42 32.93
C ASP A 136 9.15 1.70 33.28
N VAL A 137 8.73 1.41 34.50
CA VAL A 137 7.42 1.81 35.04
C VAL A 137 7.34 3.33 35.20
N ASP A 138 8.38 3.98 35.70
CA ASP A 138 8.41 5.44 35.94
C ASP A 138 8.60 6.25 34.65
N ARG A 139 8.97 5.61 33.54
CA ARG A 139 9.15 6.28 32.26
C ARG A 139 7.80 6.75 31.70
N GLY A 140 7.70 8.05 31.43
CA GLY A 140 6.58 8.63 30.67
C GLY A 140 6.52 8.05 29.25
N ASP A 141 5.31 7.81 28.73
CA ASP A 141 5.13 7.30 27.37
C ASP A 141 5.68 8.31 26.36
N PRO A 142 6.75 8.00 25.61
CA PRO A 142 7.26 8.92 24.61
C PRO A 142 6.21 9.14 23.52
N PHE A 143 6.11 10.37 23.02
CA PHE A 143 5.22 10.78 21.91
C PHE A 143 5.34 9.88 20.66
N MET A 144 6.51 9.27 20.45
CA MET A 144 6.74 8.26 19.39
C MET A 144 5.82 7.03 19.50
N ASN A 145 5.33 6.69 20.69
CA ASN A 145 4.37 5.59 20.87
C ASN A 145 2.92 5.97 20.45
N LEU A 146 2.66 7.24 20.11
CA LEU A 146 1.37 7.72 19.60
C LEU A 146 1.44 8.01 18.08
N ALA A 147 2.57 8.50 17.58
CA ALA A 147 2.78 8.78 16.16
C ALA A 147 2.79 7.52 15.28
N VAL A 148 3.36 6.41 15.80
CA VAL A 148 3.44 5.12 15.08
C VAL A 148 2.06 4.53 14.74
N PRO A 149 1.12 4.37 15.69
CA PRO A 149 -0.22 3.88 15.34
C PRO A 149 -0.96 4.82 14.39
N LEU A 150 -0.81 6.15 14.53
CA LEU A 150 -1.49 7.11 13.65
C LEU A 150 -1.03 6.98 12.18
N VAL A 151 0.28 6.88 11.94
CA VAL A 151 0.85 6.66 10.60
C VAL A 151 0.43 5.29 10.06
N LEU A 152 0.37 4.26 10.91
CA LEU A 152 -0.03 2.91 10.52
C LEU A 152 -1.49 2.81 10.08
N PHE A 153 -2.43 3.36 10.86
CA PHE A 153 -3.86 3.27 10.56
C PHE A 153 -4.31 4.17 9.41
N THR A 154 -3.49 5.14 9.01
CA THR A 154 -3.82 6.07 7.93
C THR A 154 -3.08 5.74 6.63
N VAL A 155 -1.76 5.53 6.68
CA VAL A 155 -0.96 5.40 5.46
C VAL A 155 -1.16 4.05 4.78
N LEU A 156 -1.30 2.95 5.52
CA LEU A 156 -1.46 1.62 4.94
C LEU A 156 -2.80 1.39 4.20
N PRO A 157 -3.98 1.70 4.79
CA PRO A 157 -5.22 1.63 4.03
C PRO A 157 -5.21 2.61 2.87
N LEU A 158 -4.59 3.79 3.03
CA LEU A 158 -4.43 4.74 1.94
C LEU A 158 -3.58 4.15 0.80
N VAL A 159 -2.47 3.47 1.08
CA VAL A 159 -1.61 2.82 0.06
C VAL A 159 -2.34 1.65 -0.61
N ALA A 160 -3.05 0.80 0.15
CA ALA A 160 -3.84 -0.28 -0.42
C ALA A 160 -4.97 0.26 -1.32
N LEU A 161 -5.63 1.32 -0.89
CA LEU A 161 -6.65 2.03 -1.67
C LEU A 161 -6.04 2.68 -2.91
N LEU A 162 -4.87 3.31 -2.79
CA LEU A 162 -4.12 3.88 -3.92
C LEU A 162 -3.71 2.80 -4.92
N VAL A 163 -3.24 1.63 -4.49
CA VAL A 163 -2.93 0.50 -5.38
C VAL A 163 -4.19 -0.01 -6.07
N TRP A 164 -5.30 -0.12 -5.34
CA TRP A 164 -6.60 -0.53 -5.90
C TRP A 164 -7.11 0.46 -6.95
N PHE A 165 -7.06 1.76 -6.68
CA PHE A 165 -7.48 2.81 -7.60
C PHE A 165 -6.52 2.99 -8.78
N ALA A 166 -5.21 3.01 -8.54
CA ALA A 166 -4.19 3.17 -9.59
C ALA A 166 -4.16 1.99 -10.57
N THR A 167 -4.59 0.79 -10.13
CA THR A 167 -4.65 -0.38 -11.00
C THR A 167 -6.05 -0.68 -11.53
N GLY A 168 -7.10 0.02 -11.08
CA GLY A 168 -8.49 -0.30 -11.36
C GLY A 168 -8.97 0.12 -12.76
N ASP A 169 -9.59 -0.80 -13.50
CA ASP A 169 -10.24 -0.52 -14.79
C ASP A 169 -11.67 0.04 -14.59
N GLY A 170 -11.96 0.67 -13.45
CA GLY A 170 -13.32 1.12 -13.10
C GLY A 170 -13.93 2.07 -14.12
N LYS A 171 -13.11 2.99 -14.65
CA LYS A 171 -13.53 3.91 -15.73
C LYS A 171 -13.80 3.16 -17.04
N LEU A 172 -12.95 2.18 -17.39
CA LEU A 172 -13.12 1.37 -18.59
C LEU A 172 -14.33 0.44 -18.49
N ARG A 173 -14.60 -0.15 -17.32
CA ARG A 173 -15.80 -0.96 -17.06
C ARG A 173 -17.08 -0.15 -17.22
N LYS A 174 -17.11 1.06 -16.65
CA LYS A 174 -18.25 1.97 -16.81
C LYS A 174 -18.46 2.34 -18.28
N ALA A 175 -17.37 2.67 -19.00
CA ALA A 175 -17.43 2.99 -20.42
C ALA A 175 -17.86 1.78 -21.28
N ALA A 176 -17.42 0.57 -20.94
CA ALA A 176 -17.77 -0.66 -21.66
C ALA A 176 -19.21 -1.11 -21.39
N ALA A 177 -19.78 -0.79 -20.23
CA ALA A 177 -21.19 -1.08 -19.92
C ALA A 177 -22.17 -0.27 -20.79
N ALA A 178 -21.80 0.94 -21.20
CA ALA A 178 -22.55 1.78 -22.11
C ALA A 178 -21.59 2.36 -23.17
N PRO A 179 -21.23 1.57 -24.20
CA PRO A 179 -20.16 1.93 -25.12
C PRO A 179 -20.52 3.17 -25.93
N ARG A 180 -19.74 4.24 -25.73
CA ARG A 180 -19.78 5.47 -26.52
C ARG A 180 -18.44 5.59 -27.25
N PRO A 181 -18.30 5.03 -28.45
CA PRO A 181 -17.06 5.14 -29.20
C PRO A 181 -16.83 6.60 -29.59
N GLY A 182 -15.57 7.03 -29.60
CA GLY A 182 -15.15 8.36 -29.99
C GLY A 182 -13.80 8.32 -30.67
N ILE A 183 -13.50 9.34 -31.47
CA ILE A 183 -12.23 9.47 -32.18
C ILE A 183 -11.49 10.66 -31.57
N VAL A 184 -10.22 10.46 -31.24
CA VAL A 184 -9.42 11.44 -30.48
C VAL A 184 -8.10 11.69 -31.20
N PRO A 185 -7.67 12.95 -31.36
CA PRO A 185 -6.38 13.23 -31.98
C PRO A 185 -5.24 12.93 -31.00
N ILE A 186 -4.16 12.36 -31.53
CA ILE A 186 -2.92 12.15 -30.81
C ILE A 186 -2.07 13.42 -30.96
N LEU A 187 -1.77 14.08 -29.84
CA LEU A 187 -0.94 15.29 -29.83
C LEU A 187 0.55 14.93 -29.85
N ARG A 188 0.93 13.89 -29.11
CA ARG A 188 2.32 13.48 -28.94
C ARG A 188 2.40 12.00 -28.61
N ALA A 189 3.44 11.34 -29.13
CA ALA A 189 3.83 10.00 -28.75
C ALA A 189 5.28 10.01 -28.24
N THR A 190 5.52 9.41 -27.08
CA THR A 190 6.87 9.21 -26.53
C THR A 190 7.06 7.75 -26.13
N ARG A 191 8.27 7.22 -26.28
CA ARG A 191 8.62 5.88 -25.77
C ARG A 191 9.42 6.06 -24.51
N ASP A 192 8.96 5.48 -23.40
CA ASP A 192 9.68 5.50 -22.14
C ASP A 192 10.93 4.62 -22.25
N PRO A 193 12.15 5.17 -22.13
CA PRO A 193 13.39 4.42 -22.30
C PRO A 193 13.62 3.36 -21.21
N ARG A 194 12.99 3.49 -20.03
CA ARG A 194 13.19 2.55 -18.92
C ARG A 194 12.27 1.34 -19.01
N THR A 195 11.02 1.58 -19.43
CA THR A 195 9.98 0.54 -19.47
C THR A 195 9.68 0.04 -20.87
N ASN A 196 10.26 0.66 -21.90
CA ASN A 196 10.01 0.42 -23.33
C ASN A 196 8.53 0.53 -23.72
N ARG A 197 7.76 1.35 -22.99
CA ARG A 197 6.32 1.53 -23.19
C ARG A 197 6.02 2.75 -24.05
N LEU A 198 5.02 2.64 -24.93
CA LEU A 198 4.52 3.77 -25.70
C LEU A 198 3.58 4.59 -24.83
N GLN A 199 3.89 5.86 -24.63
CA GLN A 199 3.05 6.85 -23.99
C GLN A 199 2.48 7.79 -25.04
N LEU A 200 1.17 7.99 -25.01
CA LEU A 200 0.46 8.88 -25.92
C LEU A 200 -0.23 9.98 -25.13
N PHE A 201 -0.18 11.19 -25.68
CA PHE A 201 -0.84 12.36 -25.15
C PHE A 201 -1.96 12.79 -26.10
N PHE A 202 -3.11 13.15 -25.53
CA PHE A 202 -4.31 13.52 -26.27
C PHE A 202 -5.03 14.67 -25.55
N PRO A 203 -5.78 15.52 -26.27
CA PRO A 203 -6.40 16.68 -25.65
C PRO A 203 -7.47 16.24 -24.66
N ARG A 204 -7.56 16.98 -23.56
CA ARG A 204 -8.57 16.76 -22.53
C ARG A 204 -9.89 17.40 -22.93
N PRO A 205 -11.04 16.73 -22.74
CA PRO A 205 -12.35 17.37 -22.87
C PRO A 205 -12.44 18.55 -21.89
N GLY A 206 -12.75 19.75 -22.39
CA GLY A 206 -12.89 20.96 -21.56
C GLY A 206 -11.60 21.74 -21.28
N GLY A 207 -10.51 21.51 -22.03
CA GLY A 207 -9.34 22.42 -22.06
C GLY A 207 -8.39 22.32 -20.86
N GLY A 208 -8.49 21.26 -20.04
CA GLY A 208 -7.51 20.97 -18.98
C GLY A 208 -6.21 20.36 -19.51
N PRO A 209 -5.26 19.97 -18.63
CA PRO A 209 -4.00 19.37 -19.04
C PRO A 209 -4.21 18.07 -19.81
N ASP A 210 -3.38 17.84 -20.82
CA ASP A 210 -3.44 16.69 -21.74
C ASP A 210 -3.62 15.37 -20.99
N GLY A 211 -4.48 14.51 -21.53
CA GLY A 211 -4.60 13.13 -21.08
C GLY A 211 -3.41 12.31 -21.55
N ALA A 212 -3.02 11.31 -20.76
CA ALA A 212 -1.96 10.37 -21.13
C ALA A 212 -2.46 8.92 -21.05
N ALA A 213 -2.09 8.12 -22.04
CA ALA A 213 -2.30 6.67 -22.05
C ALA A 213 -0.98 5.93 -22.28
N THR A 214 -0.83 4.75 -21.67
CA THR A 214 0.39 3.95 -21.77
C THR A 214 0.06 2.54 -22.27
N PHE A 215 0.82 2.11 -23.28
CA PHE A 215 0.70 0.81 -23.91
C PHE A 215 1.97 -0.01 -23.64
N ALA A 216 1.77 -1.24 -23.14
CA ALA A 216 2.85 -2.16 -22.80
C ALA A 216 3.42 -2.87 -24.04
N SER A 217 2.56 -3.16 -25.00
CA SER A 217 2.86 -3.79 -26.29
C SER A 217 1.76 -3.39 -27.27
N GLY A 218 2.10 -3.21 -28.55
CA GLY A 218 1.16 -2.67 -29.54
C GLY A 218 0.92 -1.16 -29.40
N GLY A 219 0.26 -0.60 -30.40
CA GLY A 219 -0.15 0.81 -30.43
C GLY A 219 -1.60 1.02 -29.98
N PRO A 220 -2.07 2.29 -30.01
CA PRO A 220 -3.49 2.56 -29.99
C PRO A 220 -4.10 2.07 -31.32
N LEU A 221 -5.39 1.73 -31.34
CA LEU A 221 -6.06 1.49 -32.61
C LEU A 221 -6.17 2.82 -33.37
N LEU A 222 -5.29 3.01 -34.34
CA LEU A 222 -5.31 4.16 -35.23
C LEU A 222 -6.50 4.07 -36.19
N VAL A 223 -7.12 5.21 -36.45
CA VAL A 223 -8.24 5.36 -37.37
C VAL A 223 -7.93 6.40 -38.43
N THR A 224 -8.63 6.32 -39.55
CA THR A 224 -8.62 7.38 -40.57
C THR A 224 -9.05 8.72 -39.96
N PRO A 225 -8.54 9.86 -40.49
CA PRO A 225 -8.90 11.17 -39.99
C PRO A 225 -10.41 11.43 -40.21
N PRO A 226 -11.10 12.07 -39.25
CA PRO A 226 -12.48 12.50 -39.45
C PRO A 226 -12.57 13.52 -40.58
N ALA A 227 -13.74 13.55 -41.25
CA ALA A 227 -13.96 14.41 -42.41
C ALA A 227 -13.70 15.89 -42.06
N GLY A 228 -12.80 16.53 -42.81
CA GLY A 228 -12.45 17.94 -42.64
C GLY A 228 -11.21 18.20 -41.77
N ASP A 229 -10.58 17.17 -41.20
CA ASP A 229 -9.34 17.30 -40.44
C ASP A 229 -8.08 17.02 -41.28
N ALA A 230 -6.96 17.64 -40.89
CA ALA A 230 -5.70 17.57 -41.64
C ALA A 230 -5.04 16.18 -41.58
N GLU A 231 -4.56 15.69 -42.73
CA GLU A 231 -3.86 14.39 -42.91
C GLU A 231 -2.57 14.24 -42.08
N GLY A 232 -2.02 15.34 -41.54
CA GLY A 232 -0.81 15.33 -40.73
C GLY A 232 -0.99 14.94 -39.26
N ARG A 233 -2.22 14.72 -38.79
CA ARG A 233 -2.51 14.30 -37.40
C ARG A 233 -2.93 12.84 -37.35
N GLN A 234 -2.39 12.12 -36.37
CA GLN A 234 -2.82 10.75 -36.08
C GLN A 234 -4.06 10.76 -35.19
N TRP A 235 -5.00 9.86 -35.47
CA TRP A 235 -6.25 9.73 -34.74
C TRP A 235 -6.37 8.32 -34.18
N ALA A 236 -6.89 8.21 -32.96
CA ALA A 236 -7.09 6.93 -32.31
C ALA A 236 -8.55 6.72 -31.89
N LEU A 237 -8.97 5.45 -31.92
CA LEU A 237 -10.25 5.05 -31.37
C LEU A 237 -10.19 5.05 -29.85
N ALA A 238 -11.21 5.64 -29.23
CA ALA A 238 -11.38 5.71 -27.80
C ALA A 238 -12.78 5.26 -27.40
N LEU A 239 -12.91 4.79 -26.16
CA LEU A 239 -14.19 4.62 -25.50
C LEU A 239 -14.40 5.77 -24.52
N LEU A 240 -15.50 6.50 -24.66
CA LEU A 240 -15.81 7.66 -23.82
C LEU A 240 -16.46 7.18 -22.51
N ALA A 241 -15.85 7.53 -21.37
CA ALA A 241 -16.42 7.31 -20.04
C ALA A 241 -17.30 8.50 -19.59
N GLU A 242 -17.79 8.47 -18.34
CA GLU A 242 -18.50 9.60 -17.71
C GLU A 242 -17.73 10.92 -17.92
N LYS A 243 -18.46 12.00 -18.27
CA LYS A 243 -17.91 13.31 -18.65
C LYS A 243 -17.05 13.30 -19.91
N ASP A 244 -17.35 12.39 -20.84
CA ASP A 244 -16.70 12.20 -22.15
C ASP A 244 -15.18 11.98 -22.05
N TRP A 245 -14.70 11.37 -20.96
CA TRP A 245 -13.28 11.08 -20.79
C TRP A 245 -12.84 9.97 -21.76
N PRO A 246 -11.92 10.23 -22.70
CA PRO A 246 -11.54 9.22 -23.67
C PRO A 246 -10.58 8.19 -23.05
N LEU A 247 -10.88 6.92 -23.28
CA LEU A 247 -10.04 5.78 -22.96
C LEU A 247 -9.58 5.15 -24.28
N LEU A 248 -8.33 5.39 -24.67
CA LEU A 248 -7.77 4.86 -25.91
C LEU A 248 -7.80 3.33 -25.91
N LEU A 249 -8.25 2.76 -27.03
CA LEU A 249 -8.30 1.32 -27.25
C LEU A 249 -7.02 0.85 -27.94
N ASP A 250 -6.58 -0.37 -27.62
CA ASP A 250 -5.41 -0.99 -28.24
C ASP A 250 -5.75 -1.59 -29.62
N GLU A 251 -4.76 -1.74 -30.49
CA GLU A 251 -4.91 -2.32 -31.84
C GLU A 251 -5.59 -3.69 -31.85
N GLY A 252 -5.40 -4.50 -30.81
CA GLY A 252 -6.01 -5.83 -30.70
C GLY A 252 -7.42 -5.82 -30.12
N LEU A 253 -7.92 -4.66 -29.66
CA LEU A 253 -9.12 -4.54 -28.82
C LEU A 253 -9.13 -5.56 -27.66
N SER A 254 -7.95 -5.91 -27.16
CA SER A 254 -7.72 -7.08 -26.31
C SER A 254 -8.38 -6.97 -24.93
N ARG A 255 -8.74 -5.75 -24.52
CA ARG A 255 -9.41 -5.49 -23.25
C ARG A 255 -10.92 -5.69 -23.30
N LEU A 256 -11.52 -5.75 -24.49
CA LEU A 256 -12.95 -5.85 -24.70
C LEU A 256 -13.35 -7.28 -25.10
N ASP A 257 -14.38 -7.80 -24.45
CA ASP A 257 -14.96 -9.12 -24.75
C ASP A 257 -15.90 -9.02 -25.94
N LEU A 258 -15.28 -8.91 -27.12
CA LEU A 258 -15.93 -8.82 -28.43
C LEU A 258 -15.96 -10.19 -29.09
N THR A 259 -17.04 -10.47 -29.84
CA THR A 259 -17.04 -11.62 -30.74
C THR A 259 -16.01 -11.42 -31.86
N PRO A 260 -15.54 -12.51 -32.52
CA PRO A 260 -14.61 -12.39 -33.64
C PRO A 260 -15.15 -11.46 -34.75
N GLU A 261 -16.45 -11.56 -35.05
CA GLU A 261 -17.13 -10.74 -36.06
C GLU A 261 -17.19 -9.26 -35.69
N GLU A 262 -17.56 -8.95 -34.44
CA GLU A 262 -17.60 -7.56 -33.94
C GLU A 262 -16.19 -6.94 -34.00
N ARG A 263 -15.17 -7.70 -33.58
CA ARG A 263 -13.79 -7.25 -33.61
C ARG A 263 -13.33 -6.97 -35.04
N GLU A 264 -13.59 -7.89 -35.97
CA GLU A 264 -13.19 -7.71 -37.37
C GLU A 264 -13.91 -6.53 -38.02
N SER A 265 -15.20 -6.36 -37.76
CA SER A 265 -16.00 -5.22 -38.22
C SER A 265 -15.39 -3.89 -37.78
N ILE A 266 -15.03 -3.76 -36.50
CA ILE A 266 -14.40 -2.56 -35.95
C ILE A 266 -13.02 -2.33 -36.59
N LEU A 267 -12.19 -3.37 -36.71
CA LEU A 267 -10.85 -3.25 -37.30
C LEU A 267 -10.89 -2.87 -38.78
N ARG A 268 -11.85 -3.39 -39.53
CA ARG A 268 -12.08 -3.04 -40.94
C ARG A 268 -12.52 -1.58 -41.06
N ALA A 269 -13.51 -1.19 -40.27
CA ALA A 269 -14.03 0.18 -40.26
C ALA A 269 -13.03 1.22 -39.74
N ALA A 270 -12.05 0.82 -38.92
CA ALA A 270 -10.95 1.68 -38.47
C ALA A 270 -9.93 1.97 -39.59
N ARG A 271 -9.74 1.02 -40.52
CA ARG A 271 -8.74 1.13 -41.59
C ARG A 271 -9.23 1.91 -42.82
N GLY A 272 -10.55 2.05 -42.98
CA GLY A 272 -11.17 2.62 -44.17
C GLY A 272 -11.38 1.57 -45.24
#